data_AF-A0AAU2S369-F1
#
_entry.id   AF-A0AAU2S369-F1
#
_cell.length_a   1.000
_cell.length_b   1.000
_cell.length_c   1.000
_cell.angle_alpha   90.00
_cell.angle_beta   90.00
_cell.angle_gamma   90.00
#
_symmetry.space_group_name_H-M   'P 1'
#
loop_
_entity.id
_entity.type
_entity.pdbx_description
1 polymer ?
#
loop_
_entity_poly.entity_id
_entity_poly.type
_entity_poly.pdbx_seq_one_letter_code
_entity_poly.pdbx_strand_id
1 'polypeptide(L)'
;MAEKRMLMHFVSRRTRLSRAVVAACGLSALIAAFVTAGSGAAAAEPRPSGDSPSPGGAVITLRTAKVGAPGNPSVGILPFKDALYHSCAEAPSPSKCLTVGGVRHRYEIGQLEVTVKQWVAFLNTADPEGRNRLGLYDETESSSAWPRYGQINFSRSANRGSHYSVAFPEWADKPYGFANFLRAARFVNSLYNGRLISKRSGSNGRFSYVTYQVRLSARTERGMYDLARPNTTRAHRSGFVLPSQDEWIKAAYYDPRGGGTYSYWKYPTNPGVFGDGDATAPNPTVLNPATGDVTNAATQPLASYHASGKPAPSWCPGQLQPEACSTVNPLGLDPSTYAEVYQGSLSTVGGARTTSPWGTLDQGGNAVEWTDTITAPPSGRSSLRVWRRLHGGISNAPAFQMWPSAVGLQPQDNVFYNHTYPWLGIRIGVIGDLKPGKS
;
A
#
# COMPACT_ATOMS: atom_id res chain seq x y z
N MET A 1 -1.40 36.30 3.31
CA MET A 1 -2.48 36.58 2.34
C MET A 1 -2.83 35.30 1.63
N ALA A 2 -4.10 34.89 1.77
CA ALA A 2 -4.84 33.83 1.06
C ALA A 2 -4.16 32.46 0.84
N GLU A 3 -4.27 31.58 1.85
CA GLU A 3 -4.03 30.15 1.74
C GLU A 3 -5.25 29.47 1.10
N LYS A 4 -5.10 29.00 -0.14
CA LYS A 4 -6.16 28.33 -0.92
C LYS A 4 -6.35 26.91 -0.36
N ARG A 5 -7.37 26.72 0.48
CA ARG A 5 -7.88 25.38 0.87
C ARG A 5 -8.28 24.60 -0.37
N MET A 6 -7.46 23.64 -0.79
CA MET A 6 -7.82 22.66 -1.82
C MET A 6 -8.70 21.58 -1.19
N LEU A 7 -9.97 21.91 -0.98
CA LEU A 7 -11.01 20.91 -0.76
C LEU A 7 -11.38 20.37 -2.14
N MET A 8 -10.96 19.15 -2.48
CA MET A 8 -11.47 18.47 -3.68
C MET A 8 -12.98 18.26 -3.51
N HIS A 9 -13.78 19.11 -4.14
CA HIS A 9 -15.20 18.94 -4.38
C HIS A 9 -15.37 18.69 -5.88
N PHE A 10 -15.46 17.43 -6.27
CA PHE A 10 -15.88 17.08 -7.63
C PHE A 10 -17.38 17.34 -7.77
N VAL A 11 -17.70 18.36 -8.55
CA VAL A 11 -19.05 18.69 -8.99
C VAL A 11 -19.57 17.55 -9.86
N SER A 12 -20.62 16.87 -9.40
CA SER A 12 -21.37 15.90 -10.18
C SER A 12 -22.09 16.64 -11.33
N ARG A 13 -21.56 16.55 -12.54
CA ARG A 13 -22.36 16.80 -13.75
C ARG A 13 -22.83 15.46 -14.29
N ARG A 14 -24.14 15.21 -14.14
CA ARG A 14 -24.87 14.14 -14.83
C ARG A 14 -24.77 14.37 -16.34
N THR A 15 -23.98 13.58 -17.03
CA THR A 15 -24.11 13.41 -18.49
C THR A 15 -24.79 12.08 -18.77
N ARG A 16 -25.87 12.16 -19.53
CA ARG A 16 -26.74 11.05 -19.91
C ARG A 16 -25.94 10.08 -20.78
N LEU A 17 -25.86 8.82 -20.37
CA LEU A 17 -25.42 7.72 -21.23
C LEU A 17 -26.55 7.42 -22.24
N SER A 18 -26.32 7.78 -23.50
CA SER A 18 -27.14 7.33 -24.61
C SER A 18 -26.69 5.93 -25.03
N ARG A 19 -27.61 4.97 -24.94
CA ARG A 19 -27.50 3.63 -25.54
C ARG A 19 -27.41 3.78 -27.06
N ALA A 20 -26.46 3.08 -27.69
CA ALA A 20 -26.57 2.71 -29.09
C ALA A 20 -26.11 1.25 -29.24
N VAL A 21 -27.10 0.39 -29.46
CA VAL A 21 -26.96 -0.96 -29.98
C VAL A 21 -26.99 -0.83 -31.49
N VAL A 22 -25.98 -1.35 -32.20
CA VAL A 22 -26.13 -1.82 -33.58
C VAL A 22 -25.32 -3.10 -33.72
N ALA A 23 -26.04 -4.19 -33.98
CA ALA A 23 -25.52 -5.43 -34.51
C ALA A 23 -25.89 -5.49 -35.99
N ALA A 24 -24.97 -5.97 -36.85
CA ALA A 24 -25.21 -7.05 -37.81
C ALA A 24 -24.02 -7.23 -38.78
N CYS A 25 -23.64 -8.51 -38.94
CA CYS A 25 -23.14 -9.27 -40.12
C CYS A 25 -22.41 -8.51 -41.25
N GLY A 26 -21.29 -8.96 -41.82
CA GLY A 26 -20.64 -10.27 -41.87
C GLY A 26 -20.12 -10.48 -43.30
N LEU A 27 -18.91 -11.00 -43.50
CA LEU A 27 -18.58 -12.02 -44.52
C LEU A 27 -17.09 -12.39 -44.48
N SER A 28 -16.86 -13.65 -44.82
CA SER A 28 -15.65 -14.45 -44.80
C SER A 28 -14.59 -14.05 -45.85
N ALA A 29 -13.32 -14.33 -45.56
CA ALA A 29 -12.35 -14.83 -46.55
C ALA A 29 -11.19 -15.58 -45.86
N LEU A 30 -11.03 -16.85 -46.21
CA LEU A 30 -9.81 -17.64 -46.05
C LEU A 30 -8.72 -17.09 -46.98
N ILE A 31 -7.44 -17.24 -46.61
CA ILE A 31 -6.35 -17.71 -47.49
C ILE A 31 -5.18 -18.18 -46.62
N ALA A 32 -4.52 -19.21 -47.15
CA ALA A 32 -3.62 -20.18 -46.54
C ALA A 32 -2.18 -19.68 -46.25
N ALA A 33 -1.49 -20.54 -45.50
CA ALA A 33 -0.10 -20.48 -45.09
C ALA A 33 0.91 -20.50 -46.25
N PHE A 34 2.06 -19.86 -46.02
CA PHE A 34 3.34 -20.29 -46.59
C PHE A 34 4.42 -20.31 -45.51
N VAL A 35 5.05 -21.48 -45.40
CA VAL A 35 6.24 -21.79 -44.63
C VAL A 35 7.46 -21.46 -45.49
N THR A 36 8.41 -20.69 -44.95
CA THR A 36 9.81 -20.76 -45.40
C THR A 36 10.71 -20.76 -44.18
N ALA A 37 11.43 -21.87 -44.02
CA ALA A 37 12.47 -22.07 -43.04
C ALA A 37 13.68 -21.18 -43.36
N GLY A 38 14.20 -20.50 -42.34
CA GLY A 38 15.49 -19.81 -42.38
C GLY A 38 16.22 -20.09 -41.07
N SER A 39 17.17 -21.01 -41.13
CA SER A 39 18.04 -21.39 -40.02
C SER A 39 19.03 -20.27 -39.71
N GLY A 40 18.92 -19.65 -38.54
CA GLY A 40 19.90 -18.74 -37.98
C GLY A 40 20.10 -19.07 -36.51
N ALA A 41 21.19 -19.76 -36.19
CA ALA A 41 21.56 -20.13 -34.84
C ALA A 41 21.93 -18.87 -34.04
N ALA A 42 21.02 -18.41 -33.19
CA ALA A 42 21.31 -17.47 -32.11
C ALA A 42 21.36 -18.27 -30.80
N ALA A 43 22.50 -18.20 -30.11
CA ALA A 43 22.74 -18.86 -28.85
C ALA A 43 21.67 -18.47 -27.82
N ALA A 44 20.94 -19.46 -27.31
CA ALA A 44 19.96 -19.27 -26.27
C ALA A 44 20.67 -19.09 -24.92
N GLU A 45 20.49 -17.93 -24.30
CA GLU A 45 20.78 -17.73 -22.88
C GLU A 45 19.89 -18.65 -22.02
N PRO A 46 20.36 -19.10 -20.83
CA PRO A 46 19.61 -20.05 -20.03
C PRO A 46 18.34 -19.39 -19.48
N ARG A 47 17.18 -19.88 -19.92
CA ARG A 47 15.89 -19.59 -19.27
C ARG A 47 15.97 -20.04 -17.80
N PRO A 48 15.56 -19.21 -16.83
CA PRO A 48 15.41 -19.68 -15.46
C PRO A 48 14.36 -20.80 -15.46
N SER A 49 14.72 -21.91 -14.83
CA SER A 49 13.91 -23.11 -14.69
C SER A 49 12.50 -22.74 -14.19
N GLY A 50 11.50 -23.03 -15.02
CA GLY A 50 10.11 -22.99 -14.61
C GLY A 50 9.88 -24.06 -13.55
N ASP A 51 9.80 -23.64 -12.29
CA ASP A 51 9.20 -24.44 -11.24
C ASP A 51 7.77 -24.76 -11.70
N SER A 52 7.49 -26.04 -11.90
CA SER A 52 6.10 -26.51 -12.03
C SER A 52 5.34 -26.11 -10.77
N PRO A 53 4.12 -25.55 -10.85
CA PRO A 53 3.39 -25.15 -9.67
C PRO A 53 3.10 -26.40 -8.82
N SER A 54 3.81 -26.50 -7.70
CA SER A 54 3.51 -27.45 -6.64
C SER A 54 2.03 -27.29 -6.25
N PRO A 55 1.29 -28.35 -5.87
CA PRO A 55 -0.14 -28.27 -5.55
C PRO A 55 -0.53 -27.38 -4.34
N GLY A 56 0.42 -26.58 -3.80
CA GLY A 56 0.19 -25.58 -2.77
C GLY A 56 0.41 -24.15 -3.29
N GLY A 57 -0.24 -23.17 -2.66
CA GLY A 57 -0.07 -21.75 -3.00
C GLY A 57 1.37 -21.25 -2.90
N ALA A 58 1.63 -20.05 -3.42
CA ALA A 58 2.96 -19.45 -3.41
C ALA A 58 3.48 -19.24 -1.97
N VAL A 59 4.81 -19.34 -1.78
CA VAL A 59 5.45 -19.01 -0.50
C VAL A 59 5.95 -17.58 -0.55
N ILE A 60 5.52 -16.77 0.41
CA ILE A 60 6.01 -15.40 0.57
C ILE A 60 6.79 -15.24 1.87
N THR A 61 7.68 -14.24 1.88
CA THR A 61 8.46 -13.86 3.06
C THR A 61 7.98 -12.53 3.60
N LEU A 62 7.66 -12.48 4.90
CA LEU A 62 7.28 -11.26 5.60
C LEU A 62 8.28 -11.01 6.73
N ARG A 63 8.93 -9.85 6.75
CA ARG A 63 9.77 -9.40 7.86
C ARG A 63 9.04 -8.34 8.66
N THR A 64 8.98 -8.52 9.98
CA THR A 64 8.27 -7.64 10.89
C THR A 64 9.22 -7.14 11.98
N ALA A 65 9.01 -5.91 12.44
CA ALA A 65 9.65 -5.35 13.62
C ALA A 65 8.82 -5.68 14.87
N LYS A 66 9.47 -6.08 15.96
CA LYS A 66 8.82 -6.30 17.26
C LYS A 66 8.58 -4.95 17.93
N VAL A 67 7.32 -4.68 18.28
CA VAL A 67 6.92 -3.51 19.04
C VAL A 67 6.59 -3.93 20.47
N GLY A 68 7.27 -3.30 21.43
CA GLY A 68 7.14 -3.61 22.84
C GLY A 68 5.82 -3.10 23.45
N ALA A 69 5.57 -3.55 24.69
CA ALA A 69 4.49 -3.06 25.55
C ALA A 69 5.04 -2.24 26.74
N PRO A 70 5.80 -1.14 26.54
CA PRO A 70 6.43 -0.37 27.64
C PRO A 70 5.42 0.51 28.40
N GLY A 71 4.29 -0.03 28.85
CA GLY A 71 3.23 0.74 29.52
C GLY A 71 2.43 1.70 28.61
N ASN A 72 2.97 2.02 27.44
CA ASN A 72 2.39 2.67 26.27
C ASN A 72 1.32 3.75 26.53
N PRO A 73 1.74 4.98 26.90
CA PRO A 73 0.81 6.11 26.94
C PRO A 73 0.25 6.37 25.54
N SER A 74 -1.06 6.49 25.46
CA SER A 74 -1.74 7.10 24.31
C SER A 74 -1.58 8.61 24.36
N VAL A 75 -1.76 9.28 23.23
CA VAL A 75 -1.84 10.74 23.13
C VAL A 75 -3.17 11.17 22.52
N GLY A 76 -3.59 12.40 22.79
CA GLY A 76 -4.69 13.05 22.09
C GLY A 76 -4.21 13.73 20.81
N ILE A 77 -4.93 13.52 19.71
CA ILE A 77 -4.71 14.24 18.45
C ILE A 77 -5.99 14.95 18.01
N LEU A 78 -5.85 16.12 17.38
CA LEU A 78 -6.91 16.68 16.56
C LEU A 78 -6.58 16.43 15.09
N PRO A 79 -7.48 15.82 14.29
CA PRO A 79 -7.22 15.51 12.90
C PRO A 79 -6.64 16.71 12.12
N PHE A 80 -5.51 16.48 11.44
CA PHE A 80 -4.79 17.47 10.63
C PHE A 80 -4.37 18.74 11.39
N LYS A 81 -4.09 18.62 12.69
CA LYS A 81 -3.49 19.69 13.50
C LYS A 81 -2.05 19.36 13.85
N ASP A 82 -1.19 20.36 13.75
CA ASP A 82 0.21 20.28 14.16
C ASP A 82 0.36 20.39 15.69
N ALA A 83 -0.25 19.45 16.41
CA ALA A 83 -0.25 19.44 17.86
C ALA A 83 -0.52 18.03 18.40
N LEU A 84 0.06 17.74 19.56
CA LEU A 84 -0.28 16.60 20.41
C LEU A 84 -0.73 17.10 21.77
N TYR A 85 -1.63 16.34 22.39
CA TYR A 85 -2.08 16.54 23.75
C TYR A 85 -1.75 15.30 24.57
N HIS A 86 -1.42 15.46 25.85
CA HIS A 86 -1.15 14.29 26.69
C HIS A 86 -2.40 13.40 26.80
N SER A 87 -3.59 14.01 26.82
CA SER A 87 -4.87 13.33 26.67
C SER A 87 -5.89 14.19 25.93
N CYS A 88 -6.99 13.60 25.47
CA CYS A 88 -8.08 14.37 24.85
C CYS A 88 -8.80 15.31 25.81
N ALA A 89 -8.62 15.17 27.14
CA ALA A 89 -9.16 16.10 28.12
C ALA A 89 -8.50 17.49 28.05
N GLU A 90 -7.27 17.57 27.53
CA GLU A 90 -6.50 18.80 27.38
C GLU A 90 -6.69 19.46 26.00
N ALA A 91 -7.43 18.81 25.08
CA ALA A 91 -7.66 19.34 23.75
C ALA A 91 -8.69 20.51 23.79
N PRO A 92 -8.50 21.59 23.02
CA PRO A 92 -9.42 22.73 22.97
C PRO A 92 -10.86 22.31 22.68
N SER A 93 -11.81 22.74 23.52
CA SER A 93 -13.23 22.42 23.36
C SER A 93 -13.98 23.45 22.50
N PRO A 94 -15.01 23.03 21.73
CA PRO A 94 -15.42 21.64 21.49
C PRO A 94 -14.44 20.93 20.53
N SER A 95 -14.03 19.71 20.90
CA SER A 95 -12.97 18.98 20.21
C SER A 95 -13.49 17.66 19.63
N LYS A 96 -13.01 17.29 18.43
CA LYS A 96 -13.14 15.94 17.87
C LYS A 96 -11.86 15.15 18.10
N CYS A 97 -11.27 15.29 19.29
CA CYS A 97 -10.01 14.66 19.63
C CYS A 97 -10.11 13.14 19.54
N LEU A 98 -9.05 12.52 19.04
CA LEU A 98 -8.90 11.07 18.99
C LEU A 98 -7.77 10.69 19.94
N THR A 99 -8.01 9.70 20.79
CA THR A 99 -6.96 9.05 21.56
C THR A 99 -6.29 8.00 20.69
N VAL A 100 -4.96 8.06 20.55
CA VAL A 100 -4.20 7.20 19.63
C VAL A 100 -2.92 6.63 20.24
N GLY A 101 -2.45 5.52 19.68
CA GLY A 101 -1.18 4.87 20.05
C GLY A 101 -1.26 4.05 21.34
N GLY A 102 -2.46 3.83 21.87
CA GLY A 102 -2.67 3.00 23.06
C GLY A 102 -2.66 1.52 22.71
N VAL A 103 -1.54 0.81 22.95
CA VAL A 103 -1.43 -0.64 22.68
C VAL A 103 -1.00 -1.39 23.95
N ARG A 104 -1.89 -2.28 24.43
CA ARG A 104 -1.73 -3.01 25.71
C ARG A 104 -0.95 -4.32 25.60
N HIS A 105 -0.65 -4.77 24.38
CA HIS A 105 0.04 -6.02 24.11
C HIS A 105 1.30 -5.80 23.27
N ARG A 106 2.21 -6.76 23.32
CA ARG A 106 3.31 -6.84 22.36
C ARG A 106 2.76 -7.35 21.03
N TYR A 107 3.27 -6.81 19.94
CA TYR A 107 2.90 -7.21 18.59
C TYR A 107 4.09 -7.02 17.66
N GLU A 108 3.93 -7.44 16.43
CA GLU A 108 4.90 -7.21 15.38
C GLU A 108 4.19 -6.52 14.22
N ILE A 109 4.93 -5.73 13.45
CA ILE A 109 4.39 -5.02 12.30
C ILE A 109 5.40 -5.06 11.17
N GLY A 110 4.93 -5.15 9.93
CA GLY A 110 5.75 -5.21 8.73
C GLY A 110 6.83 -4.15 8.77
N GLN A 111 8.09 -4.58 8.60
CA GLN A 111 9.20 -3.65 8.44
C GLN A 111 8.93 -2.73 7.24
N LEU A 112 8.29 -3.29 6.21
CA LEU A 112 7.96 -2.67 4.94
C LEU A 112 6.47 -2.91 4.64
N GLU A 113 5.93 -2.14 3.71
CA GLU A 113 4.66 -2.40 3.04
C GLU A 113 4.68 -3.74 2.30
N VAL A 114 3.49 -4.27 1.99
CA VAL A 114 3.34 -5.43 1.11
C VAL A 114 3.74 -5.05 -0.31
N THR A 115 4.67 -5.81 -0.90
CA THR A 115 5.20 -5.50 -2.23
C THR A 115 4.31 -6.02 -3.35
N VAL A 116 4.47 -5.46 -4.55
CA VAL A 116 3.80 -5.96 -5.76
C VAL A 116 4.10 -7.43 -6.01
N LYS A 117 5.35 -7.89 -5.79
CA LYS A 117 5.72 -9.31 -5.93
C LYS A 117 4.95 -10.21 -4.97
N GLN A 118 4.79 -9.79 -3.71
CA GLN A 118 3.98 -10.53 -2.73
C GLN A 118 2.50 -10.53 -3.11
N TRP A 119 1.99 -9.41 -3.66
CA TRP A 119 0.62 -9.31 -4.12
C TRP A 119 0.33 -10.19 -5.34
N VAL A 120 1.22 -10.22 -6.34
CA VAL A 120 1.12 -11.12 -7.51
C VAL A 120 1.10 -12.59 -7.08
N ALA A 121 1.95 -12.97 -6.11
CA ALA A 121 1.95 -14.31 -5.53
C ALA A 121 0.60 -14.65 -4.89
N PHE A 122 -0.04 -13.68 -4.24
CA PHE A 122 -1.38 -13.81 -3.70
C PHE A 122 -2.46 -13.92 -4.78
N LEU A 123 -2.45 -13.06 -5.81
CA LEU A 123 -3.40 -13.11 -6.91
C LEU A 123 -3.39 -14.49 -7.59
N ASN A 124 -2.21 -15.00 -7.92
CA ASN A 124 -2.04 -16.32 -8.53
C ASN A 124 -2.43 -17.49 -7.60
N THR A 125 -2.44 -17.28 -6.28
CA THR A 125 -2.92 -18.28 -5.31
C THR A 125 -4.43 -18.23 -5.10
N ALA A 126 -5.00 -17.03 -4.98
CA ALA A 126 -6.41 -16.80 -4.67
C ALA A 126 -7.32 -16.86 -5.91
N ASP A 127 -6.79 -16.55 -7.08
CA ASP A 127 -7.47 -16.68 -8.37
C ASP A 127 -6.61 -17.46 -9.38
N PRO A 128 -6.40 -18.78 -9.14
CA PRO A 128 -5.54 -19.59 -9.99
C PRO A 128 -6.08 -19.76 -11.42
N GLU A 129 -7.35 -19.42 -11.68
CA GLU A 129 -7.97 -19.53 -13.01
C GLU A 129 -8.05 -18.17 -13.73
N GLY A 130 -7.57 -17.09 -13.12
CA GLY A 130 -7.58 -15.75 -13.73
C GLY A 130 -9.00 -15.25 -14.04
N ARG A 131 -10.01 -15.70 -13.29
CA ARG A 131 -11.42 -15.34 -13.54
C ARG A 131 -11.83 -14.04 -12.87
N ASN A 132 -10.99 -13.54 -11.95
CA ASN A 132 -11.16 -12.34 -11.14
C ASN A 132 -12.53 -12.23 -10.45
N ARG A 133 -13.12 -13.37 -10.05
CA ARG A 133 -14.47 -13.42 -9.43
C ARG A 133 -14.57 -12.64 -8.12
N LEU A 134 -13.43 -12.44 -7.47
CA LEU A 134 -13.31 -11.75 -6.19
C LEU A 134 -12.97 -10.25 -6.35
N GLY A 135 -12.81 -9.75 -7.59
CA GLY A 135 -12.44 -8.37 -7.88
C GLY A 135 -11.10 -7.96 -7.25
N LEU A 136 -10.13 -8.86 -7.22
CA LEU A 136 -8.81 -8.66 -6.60
C LEU A 136 -7.84 -7.85 -7.47
N TYR A 137 -8.14 -7.76 -8.76
CA TYR A 137 -7.39 -7.04 -9.76
C TYR A 137 -8.31 -6.12 -10.56
N ASP A 138 -7.77 -5.02 -11.06
CA ASP A 138 -8.43 -4.14 -12.03
C ASP A 138 -7.54 -3.87 -13.24
N GLU A 139 -8.14 -3.65 -14.41
CA GLU A 139 -7.39 -3.39 -15.65
C GLU A 139 -6.53 -2.11 -15.56
N THR A 140 -6.93 -1.13 -14.74
CA THR A 140 -6.13 0.09 -14.49
C THR A 140 -4.79 -0.20 -13.80
N GLU A 141 -4.63 -1.40 -13.22
CA GLU A 141 -3.38 -1.83 -12.58
C GLU A 141 -2.36 -2.37 -13.60
N SER A 142 -2.71 -2.46 -14.90
CA SER A 142 -1.81 -2.88 -15.99
C SER A 142 -0.89 -1.77 -16.50
N SER A 143 0.29 -2.14 -16.97
CA SER A 143 1.21 -1.16 -17.57
C SER A 143 0.77 -0.67 -18.95
N SER A 144 -0.15 -1.36 -19.62
CA SER A 144 -0.74 -0.87 -20.87
C SER A 144 -1.83 0.17 -20.61
N ALA A 145 -2.70 -0.04 -19.62
CA ALA A 145 -3.74 0.93 -19.28
C ALA A 145 -3.19 2.16 -18.56
N TRP A 146 -2.17 1.97 -17.71
CA TRP A 146 -1.59 3.06 -16.93
C TRP A 146 -0.06 2.97 -16.82
N PRO A 147 0.71 3.30 -17.87
CA PRO A 147 2.15 3.08 -17.94
C PRO A 147 2.97 3.56 -16.74
N ARG A 148 2.57 4.70 -16.14
CA ARG A 148 3.26 5.29 -14.99
C ARG A 148 2.98 4.59 -13.65
N TYR A 149 1.80 3.98 -13.48
CA TYR A 149 1.33 3.47 -12.19
C TYR A 149 0.92 1.99 -12.20
N GLY A 150 0.74 1.40 -13.38
CA GLY A 150 0.33 0.02 -13.57
C GLY A 150 1.42 -0.96 -13.15
N GLN A 151 1.15 -1.69 -12.06
CA GLN A 151 2.12 -2.55 -11.38
C GLN A 151 2.03 -4.01 -11.82
N ILE A 152 0.89 -4.44 -12.38
CA ILE A 152 0.54 -5.86 -12.59
C ILE A 152 -0.12 -6.06 -13.95
N ASN A 153 0.48 -6.93 -14.77
CA ASN A 153 -0.10 -7.37 -16.02
C ASN A 153 -0.91 -8.66 -15.84
N PHE A 154 -1.95 -8.81 -16.67
CA PHE A 154 -2.82 -9.97 -16.70
C PHE A 154 -2.74 -10.69 -18.06
N SER A 155 -2.67 -12.02 -18.03
CA SER A 155 -2.72 -12.87 -19.22
C SER A 155 -3.76 -13.97 -19.06
N ARG A 156 -4.83 -13.89 -19.85
CA ARG A 156 -5.90 -14.90 -19.86
C ARG A 156 -5.42 -16.27 -20.36
N SER A 157 -4.42 -16.29 -21.25
CA SER A 157 -3.88 -17.52 -21.85
C SER A 157 -2.79 -18.17 -21.02
N ALA A 158 -2.37 -17.54 -19.91
CA ALA A 158 -1.38 -18.13 -19.02
C ALA A 158 -1.91 -19.41 -18.35
N ASN A 159 -0.97 -20.23 -17.87
CA ASN A 159 -1.29 -21.43 -17.13
C ASN A 159 -1.97 -21.11 -15.79
N ARG A 160 -2.68 -22.10 -15.25
CA ARG A 160 -3.29 -22.04 -13.92
C ARG A 160 -2.26 -21.56 -12.88
N GLY A 161 -2.60 -20.52 -12.14
CA GLY A 161 -1.74 -19.92 -11.11
C GLY A 161 -0.61 -19.04 -11.67
N SER A 162 -0.71 -18.58 -12.91
CA SER A 162 0.28 -17.69 -13.53
C SER A 162 -0.35 -16.58 -14.39
N HIS A 163 -1.63 -16.29 -14.15
CA HIS A 163 -2.37 -15.26 -14.89
C HIS A 163 -1.92 -13.84 -14.58
N TYR A 164 -1.32 -13.61 -13.42
CA TYR A 164 -0.85 -12.30 -12.98
C TYR A 164 0.67 -12.26 -12.96
N SER A 165 1.27 -11.20 -13.48
CA SER A 165 2.71 -10.98 -13.43
C SER A 165 3.01 -9.54 -13.02
N VAL A 166 4.16 -9.32 -12.36
CA VAL A 166 4.68 -7.97 -12.16
C VAL A 166 4.86 -7.33 -13.54
N ALA A 167 4.42 -6.08 -13.71
CA ALA A 167 4.41 -5.44 -15.02
C ALA A 167 5.82 -5.22 -15.60
N PHE A 168 6.75 -4.78 -14.75
CA PHE A 168 8.18 -4.65 -15.04
C PHE A 168 9.01 -5.03 -13.80
N PRO A 169 10.25 -5.55 -13.94
CA PRO A 169 11.06 -5.98 -12.80
C PRO A 169 11.18 -4.94 -11.67
N GLU A 170 11.26 -3.67 -12.03
CA GLU A 170 11.40 -2.52 -11.12
C GLU A 170 10.19 -2.36 -10.19
N TRP A 171 9.02 -2.87 -10.56
CA TRP A 171 7.82 -2.85 -9.70
C TRP A 171 7.87 -3.89 -8.58
N ALA A 172 8.68 -4.94 -8.70
CA ALA A 172 8.61 -6.13 -7.83
C ALA A 172 8.75 -5.78 -6.33
N ASP A 173 9.66 -4.86 -6.01
CA ASP A 173 9.97 -4.41 -4.64
C ASP A 173 9.45 -3.00 -4.36
N LYS A 174 8.35 -2.60 -5.01
CA LYS A 174 7.58 -1.39 -4.67
C LYS A 174 6.32 -1.80 -3.90
N PRO A 175 5.71 -0.90 -3.10
CA PRO A 175 4.47 -1.24 -2.41
C PRO A 175 3.35 -1.48 -3.42
N TYR A 176 2.47 -2.45 -3.13
CA TYR A 176 1.22 -2.57 -3.88
C TYR A 176 0.36 -1.33 -3.64
N GLY A 177 -0.07 -0.65 -4.72
CA GLY A 177 -0.64 0.70 -4.67
C GLY A 177 -2.15 0.80 -4.87
N PHE A 178 -2.86 -0.31 -5.08
CA PHE A 178 -4.30 -0.33 -5.42
C PHE A 178 -5.14 -1.10 -4.39
N ALA A 179 -4.70 -1.09 -3.13
CA ALA A 179 -5.39 -1.80 -2.07
C ALA A 179 -6.71 -1.14 -1.67
N ASN A 180 -7.68 -1.97 -1.32
CA ASN A 180 -8.75 -1.59 -0.39
C ASN A 180 -8.76 -2.56 0.78
N PHE A 181 -9.52 -2.23 1.81
CA PHE A 181 -9.59 -3.08 2.99
C PHE A 181 -10.09 -4.51 2.68
N LEU A 182 -11.06 -4.69 1.78
CA LEU A 182 -11.60 -6.03 1.49
C LEU A 182 -10.57 -6.91 0.77
N ARG A 183 -9.86 -6.38 -0.22
CA ARG A 183 -8.72 -7.04 -0.89
C ARG A 183 -7.63 -7.38 0.14
N ALA A 184 -7.29 -6.42 0.99
CA ALA A 184 -6.27 -6.61 2.01
C ALA A 184 -6.67 -7.64 3.09
N ALA A 185 -7.92 -7.67 3.51
CA ALA A 185 -8.45 -8.68 4.41
C ALA A 185 -8.43 -10.09 3.77
N ARG A 186 -8.67 -10.20 2.45
CA ARG A 186 -8.46 -11.46 1.72
C ARG A 186 -7.01 -11.91 1.72
N PHE A 187 -6.07 -10.98 1.53
CA PHE A 187 -4.63 -11.27 1.64
C PHE A 187 -4.27 -11.77 3.05
N VAL A 188 -4.77 -11.11 4.10
CA VAL A 188 -4.57 -11.55 5.48
C VAL A 188 -5.22 -12.92 5.73
N ASN A 189 -6.42 -13.18 5.21
CA ASN A 189 -7.06 -14.49 5.32
C ASN A 189 -6.27 -15.58 4.60
N SER A 190 -5.65 -15.28 3.46
CA SER A 190 -4.74 -16.19 2.75
C SER A 190 -3.51 -16.55 3.59
N LEU A 191 -2.95 -15.58 4.32
CA LEU A 191 -1.87 -15.80 5.29
C LEU A 191 -2.33 -16.62 6.48
N TYR A 192 -3.50 -16.29 7.04
CA TYR A 192 -4.07 -16.93 8.23
C TYR A 192 -4.43 -18.40 7.97
N ASN A 193 -5.08 -18.68 6.84
CA ASN A 193 -5.42 -20.05 6.41
C ASN A 193 -4.25 -20.77 5.74
N GLY A 194 -3.15 -20.06 5.51
CA GLY A 194 -1.94 -20.58 4.92
C GLY A 194 -1.17 -21.48 5.88
N ARG A 195 -0.06 -22.02 5.40
CA ARG A 195 0.86 -22.81 6.23
C ARG A 195 2.08 -21.98 6.57
N LEU A 196 2.28 -21.67 7.84
CA LEU A 196 3.53 -21.09 8.33
C LEU A 196 4.64 -22.14 8.20
N ILE A 197 5.57 -21.90 7.27
CA ILE A 197 6.69 -22.79 6.94
C ILE A 197 7.86 -22.57 7.90
N SER A 198 8.21 -21.31 8.14
CA SER A 198 9.31 -20.98 9.05
C SER A 198 9.11 -19.64 9.75
N LYS A 199 9.67 -19.53 10.95
CA LYS A 199 9.71 -18.32 11.77
C LYS A 199 11.14 -18.16 12.28
N ARG A 200 11.79 -17.04 11.98
CA ARG A 200 13.16 -16.76 12.40
C ARG A 200 13.23 -15.41 13.08
N SER A 201 13.70 -15.36 14.32
CA SER A 201 14.01 -14.09 14.97
C SER A 201 15.41 -13.63 14.57
N GLY A 202 15.60 -12.32 14.48
CA GLY A 202 16.90 -11.70 14.27
C GLY A 202 16.91 -10.28 14.80
N SER A 203 18.06 -9.63 14.78
CA SER A 203 18.22 -8.23 15.18
C SER A 203 19.07 -7.48 14.18
N ASN A 204 18.82 -6.17 14.04
CA ASN A 204 19.73 -5.27 13.35
C ASN A 204 19.86 -3.99 14.19
N GLY A 205 21.07 -3.72 14.67
CA GLY A 205 21.33 -2.70 15.67
C GLY A 205 20.43 -2.91 16.89
N ARG A 206 19.65 -1.88 17.22
CA ARG A 206 18.74 -1.87 18.37
C ARG A 206 17.38 -2.54 18.13
N PHE A 207 17.08 -2.93 16.89
CA PHE A 207 15.75 -3.39 16.51
C PHE A 207 15.69 -4.91 16.45
N SER A 208 14.61 -5.48 16.98
CA SER A 208 14.32 -6.91 16.89
C SER A 208 13.32 -7.16 15.78
N TYR A 209 13.61 -8.17 14.95
CA TYR A 209 12.79 -8.56 13.81
C TYR A 209 12.38 -10.02 13.88
N VAL A 210 11.28 -10.34 13.21
CA VAL A 210 10.89 -11.72 12.90
C VAL A 210 10.58 -11.84 11.42
N THR A 211 11.20 -12.85 10.80
CA THR A 211 10.95 -13.23 9.41
C THR A 211 10.10 -14.48 9.36
N TYR A 212 8.97 -14.39 8.68
CA TYR A 212 8.03 -15.46 8.43
C TYR A 212 8.12 -15.89 6.97
N GLN A 213 8.14 -17.20 6.73
CA GLN A 213 7.85 -17.76 5.41
C GLN A 213 6.50 -18.46 5.47
N VAL A 214 5.55 -18.01 4.67
CA VAL A 214 4.17 -18.49 4.70
C VAL A 214 3.78 -18.99 3.32
N ARG A 215 3.30 -20.22 3.25
CA ARG A 215 2.61 -20.73 2.07
C ARG A 215 1.17 -20.20 2.08
N LEU A 216 0.81 -19.42 1.07
CA LEU A 216 -0.51 -18.81 0.94
C LEU A 216 -1.61 -19.85 0.70
N SER A 217 -2.82 -19.51 1.12
CA SER A 217 -4.03 -20.30 0.90
C SER A 217 -4.98 -19.63 -0.08
N ALA A 218 -5.65 -20.41 -0.92
CA ALA A 218 -6.70 -19.91 -1.80
C ALA A 218 -8.00 -19.56 -1.03
N ARG A 219 -8.14 -20.01 0.23
CA ARG A 219 -9.32 -19.72 1.06
C ARG A 219 -9.20 -18.31 1.64
N THR A 220 -10.01 -17.37 1.15
CA THR A 220 -9.86 -15.95 1.52
C THR A 220 -11.12 -15.34 2.12
N GLU A 221 -12.26 -16.05 2.09
CA GLU A 221 -13.57 -15.57 2.53
C GLU A 221 -13.67 -15.46 4.06
N ARG A 222 -13.05 -16.40 4.79
CA ARG A 222 -13.08 -16.49 6.25
C ARG A 222 -11.68 -16.83 6.77
N GLY A 223 -11.28 -16.23 7.88
CA GLY A 223 -9.98 -16.42 8.52
C GLY A 223 -9.84 -15.46 9.69
N MET A 224 -8.81 -14.61 9.68
CA MET A 224 -8.71 -13.48 10.61
C MET A 224 -9.90 -12.51 10.47
N TYR A 225 -10.44 -12.36 9.26
CA TYR A 225 -11.61 -11.55 8.97
C TYR A 225 -12.71 -12.43 8.35
N ASP A 226 -13.96 -12.21 8.74
CA ASP A 226 -15.14 -12.87 8.14
C ASP A 226 -15.77 -11.93 7.11
N LEU A 227 -15.45 -12.12 5.83
CA LEU A 227 -15.90 -11.23 4.76
C LEU A 227 -17.39 -11.36 4.43
N ALA A 228 -18.10 -12.30 5.05
CA ALA A 228 -19.56 -12.30 5.01
C ALA A 228 -20.16 -11.17 5.89
N ARG A 229 -19.36 -10.57 6.77
CA ARG A 229 -19.77 -9.47 7.66
C ARG A 229 -19.23 -8.14 7.12
N PRO A 230 -20.08 -7.18 6.70
CA PRO A 230 -19.63 -5.90 6.17
C PRO A 230 -18.70 -5.15 7.13
N ASN A 231 -18.95 -5.19 8.43
CA ASN A 231 -18.14 -4.53 9.46
C ASN A 231 -17.14 -5.48 10.14
N THR A 232 -16.58 -6.44 9.41
CA THR A 232 -15.66 -7.43 9.99
C THR A 232 -14.52 -6.79 10.78
N THR A 233 -14.23 -7.36 11.94
CA THR A 233 -13.07 -7.08 12.78
C THR A 233 -12.26 -8.36 12.93
N ARG A 234 -11.15 -8.31 13.66
CA ARG A 234 -10.32 -9.49 13.95
C ARG A 234 -11.14 -10.54 14.69
N ALA A 235 -11.27 -11.72 14.09
CA ALA A 235 -11.98 -12.86 14.67
C ALA A 235 -11.13 -13.63 15.71
N HIS A 236 -9.80 -13.47 15.67
CA HIS A 236 -8.87 -14.23 16.49
C HIS A 236 -7.86 -13.33 17.21
N ARG A 237 -7.39 -13.79 18.39
CA ARG A 237 -6.41 -13.08 19.22
C ARG A 237 -4.95 -13.33 18.82
N SER A 238 -4.72 -14.27 17.89
CA SER A 238 -3.41 -14.54 17.33
C SER A 238 -3.53 -14.80 15.83
N GLY A 239 -2.60 -14.27 15.05
CA GLY A 239 -2.60 -14.37 13.59
C GLY A 239 -1.90 -13.19 12.92
N PHE A 240 -1.86 -13.25 11.59
CA PHE A 240 -1.59 -12.09 10.74
C PHE A 240 -2.82 -11.18 10.75
N VAL A 241 -2.61 -9.86 10.72
CA VAL A 241 -3.66 -8.83 10.73
C VAL A 241 -3.26 -7.68 9.80
N LEU A 242 -4.21 -6.85 9.41
CA LEU A 242 -3.88 -5.44 9.15
C LEU A 242 -3.72 -4.74 10.51
N PRO A 243 -2.67 -3.93 10.72
CA PRO A 243 -2.53 -3.17 11.96
C PRO A 243 -3.75 -2.30 12.22
N SER A 244 -4.07 -2.10 13.49
CA SER A 244 -5.02 -1.07 13.90
C SER A 244 -4.36 0.30 13.79
N GLN A 245 -5.14 1.37 13.81
CA GLN A 245 -4.63 2.74 13.90
C GLN A 245 -3.64 2.90 15.07
N ASP A 246 -3.96 2.34 16.24
CA ASP A 246 -3.09 2.43 17.42
C ASP A 246 -1.78 1.68 17.23
N GLU A 247 -1.82 0.46 16.70
CA GLU A 247 -0.62 -0.33 16.40
C GLU A 247 0.23 0.32 15.29
N TRP A 248 -0.40 0.95 14.30
CA TRP A 248 0.33 1.63 13.23
C TRP A 248 1.03 2.89 13.76
N ILE A 249 0.29 3.77 14.45
CA ILE A 249 0.82 5.02 15.02
C ILE A 249 1.91 4.72 16.05
N LYS A 250 1.70 3.72 16.91
CA LYS A 250 2.68 3.35 17.93
C LYS A 250 4.02 2.96 17.29
N ALA A 251 3.98 2.11 16.27
CA ALA A 251 5.17 1.68 15.56
C ALA A 251 5.87 2.81 14.82
N ALA A 252 5.10 3.74 14.25
CA ALA A 252 5.61 4.86 13.47
C ALA A 252 6.26 5.94 14.34
N TYR A 253 5.62 6.34 15.43
CA TYR A 253 5.94 7.61 16.10
C TYR A 253 6.45 7.47 17.53
N TYR A 254 6.09 6.42 18.26
CA TYR A 254 6.42 6.37 19.68
C TYR A 254 7.85 5.87 19.92
N ASP A 255 8.71 6.70 20.50
CA ASP A 255 10.04 6.31 20.98
C ASP A 255 10.04 6.05 22.50
N PRO A 256 10.16 4.78 22.95
CA PRO A 256 10.25 4.46 24.38
C PRO A 256 11.48 5.07 25.08
N ARG A 257 12.46 5.57 24.33
CA ARG A 257 13.69 6.20 24.87
C ARG A 257 13.56 7.71 25.00
N GLY A 258 12.43 8.28 24.62
CA GLY A 258 12.20 9.72 24.59
C GLY A 258 12.52 10.35 23.23
N GLY A 259 12.23 11.65 23.12
CA GLY A 259 12.22 12.40 21.86
C GLY A 259 10.81 12.78 21.42
N GLY A 260 10.69 13.83 20.62
CA GLY A 260 9.39 14.40 20.23
C GLY A 260 8.60 14.94 21.43
N THR A 261 7.27 14.94 21.32
CA THR A 261 6.35 15.41 22.38
C THR A 261 5.62 14.20 22.98
N TYR A 262 5.69 14.04 24.31
CA TYR A 262 5.19 12.85 25.04
C TYR A 262 5.73 11.51 24.52
N SER A 263 7.01 11.49 24.08
CA SER A 263 7.64 10.35 23.40
C SER A 263 7.07 10.03 22.01
N TYR A 264 6.22 10.87 21.44
CA TYR A 264 5.75 10.74 20.05
C TYR A 264 6.49 11.72 19.16
N TRP A 265 7.13 11.19 18.13
CA TRP A 265 7.74 11.97 17.05
C TRP A 265 6.66 12.60 16.17
N LYS A 266 6.98 13.75 15.56
CA LYS A 266 6.12 14.43 14.60
C LYS A 266 6.06 13.73 13.26
N TYR A 267 7.16 13.13 12.84
CA TYR A 267 7.26 12.36 11.60
C TYR A 267 7.72 10.94 11.93
N PRO A 268 7.31 9.91 11.18
CA PRO A 268 7.75 8.54 11.46
C PRO A 268 9.26 8.37 11.37
N THR A 269 9.95 9.29 10.68
CA THR A 269 11.39 9.23 10.42
C THR A 269 12.17 10.37 11.10
N ASN A 270 11.51 11.29 11.80
CA ASN A 270 12.14 12.44 12.44
C ASN A 270 11.33 12.89 13.67
N PRO A 271 11.94 13.04 14.87
CA PRO A 271 11.29 13.61 16.04
C PRO A 271 10.52 14.91 15.75
N GLY A 272 11.11 15.80 14.94
CA GLY A 272 10.52 17.09 14.58
C GLY A 272 10.12 17.97 15.77
N VAL A 273 9.43 19.07 15.47
CA VAL A 273 8.88 20.01 16.47
C VAL A 273 7.41 20.27 16.16
N PHE A 274 6.51 20.00 17.10
CA PHE A 274 5.09 20.32 16.91
C PHE A 274 4.87 21.84 16.99
N GLY A 275 4.01 22.34 16.11
CA GLY A 275 3.68 23.77 15.99
C GLY A 275 4.56 24.56 15.00
N ASP A 276 5.59 23.93 14.41
CA ASP A 276 6.50 24.58 13.45
C ASP A 276 6.06 24.45 11.97
N GLY A 277 4.90 23.86 11.70
CA GLY A 277 4.45 23.55 10.35
C GLY A 277 5.30 22.44 9.73
N ASP A 278 5.92 22.70 8.58
CA ASP A 278 6.77 21.73 7.88
C ASP A 278 8.27 22.00 8.06
N ALA A 279 8.65 22.92 8.96
CA ALA A 279 10.02 23.40 9.10
C ALA A 279 11.02 22.28 9.46
N THR A 280 10.60 21.31 10.26
CA THR A 280 11.41 20.14 10.65
C THR A 280 11.06 18.85 9.89
N ALA A 281 10.38 18.95 8.74
CA ALA A 281 10.11 17.78 7.90
C ALA A 281 11.43 17.10 7.43
N PRO A 282 11.45 15.75 7.28
CA PRO A 282 12.59 15.04 6.71
C PRO A 282 12.84 15.47 5.24
N ASN A 283 14.02 15.15 4.71
CA ASN A 283 14.31 15.42 3.29
C ASN A 283 13.41 14.55 2.38
N PRO A 284 12.86 15.11 1.28
CA PRO A 284 12.13 14.30 0.32
C PRO A 284 13.08 13.37 -0.44
N THR A 285 12.63 12.17 -0.76
CA THR A 285 13.36 11.26 -1.63
C THR A 285 13.50 11.82 -3.04
N VAL A 286 14.63 11.53 -3.68
CA VAL A 286 14.85 11.66 -5.12
C VAL A 286 14.89 10.26 -5.70
N LEU A 287 14.16 10.05 -6.80
CA LEU A 287 14.08 8.75 -7.45
C LEU A 287 14.95 8.72 -8.70
N ASN A 288 15.55 7.56 -8.96
CA ASN A 288 16.10 7.26 -10.27
C ASN A 288 14.95 7.30 -11.30
N PRO A 289 15.08 8.08 -12.39
CA PRO A 289 13.97 8.29 -13.33
C PRO A 289 13.54 7.03 -14.09
N ALA A 290 14.41 6.02 -14.21
CA ALA A 290 14.14 4.77 -14.93
C ALA A 290 13.74 3.61 -14.01
N THR A 291 14.23 3.58 -12.76
CA THR A 291 14.01 2.45 -11.83
C THR A 291 13.10 2.77 -10.65
N GLY A 292 12.92 4.05 -10.33
CA GLY A 292 12.19 4.47 -9.13
C GLY A 292 12.88 4.13 -7.82
N ASP A 293 14.18 3.81 -7.85
CA ASP A 293 14.98 3.60 -6.65
C ASP A 293 15.36 4.93 -6.00
N VAL A 294 15.45 4.97 -4.68
CA VAL A 294 15.88 6.17 -3.94
C VAL A 294 17.39 6.38 -4.14
N THR A 295 17.78 7.53 -4.68
CA THR A 295 19.20 7.84 -5.00
C THR A 295 19.89 8.68 -3.93
N ASN A 296 19.12 9.40 -3.10
CA ASN A 296 19.64 10.31 -2.08
C ASN A 296 19.58 9.74 -0.65
N ALA A 297 19.63 8.42 -0.49
CA ALA A 297 19.53 7.75 0.81
C ALA A 297 20.65 8.13 1.81
N ALA A 298 21.71 8.81 1.38
CA ALA A 298 22.74 9.36 2.27
C ALA A 298 22.27 10.61 3.05
N THR A 299 21.25 11.33 2.59
CA THR A 299 20.83 12.64 3.14
C THR A 299 19.83 12.54 4.30
N GLN A 300 20.08 11.62 5.24
CA GLN A 300 19.18 11.29 6.35
C GLN A 300 18.83 12.51 7.23
N PRO A 301 17.60 12.59 7.81
CA PRO A 301 16.47 11.68 7.63
C PRO A 301 15.72 11.93 6.31
N LEU A 302 15.16 10.87 5.72
CA LEU A 302 14.37 10.91 4.47
C LEU A 302 12.94 10.40 4.67
N ALA A 303 12.05 10.84 3.79
CA ALA A 303 10.75 10.24 3.53
C ALA A 303 10.32 10.47 2.08
N SER A 304 9.48 9.59 1.51
CA SER A 304 8.96 9.76 0.15
C SER A 304 7.64 10.55 0.17
N TYR A 305 7.71 11.87 0.00
CA TYR A 305 6.56 12.78 -0.02
C TYR A 305 6.77 13.91 -1.03
N HIS A 306 5.70 14.66 -1.35
CA HIS A 306 5.78 15.83 -2.22
C HIS A 306 6.02 17.10 -1.39
N ALA A 307 7.28 17.48 -1.24
CA ALA A 307 7.65 18.70 -0.53
C ALA A 307 7.19 19.96 -1.28
N SER A 308 6.64 20.94 -0.54
CA SER A 308 6.21 22.21 -1.12
C SER A 308 7.36 22.92 -1.85
N GLY A 309 7.10 23.40 -3.06
CA GLY A 309 8.10 24.08 -3.91
C GLY A 309 9.17 23.17 -4.51
N LYS A 310 9.06 21.84 -4.37
CA LYS A 310 9.95 20.85 -5.00
C LYS A 310 9.14 19.90 -5.87
N PRO A 311 9.72 19.31 -6.93
CA PRO A 311 9.03 18.29 -7.70
C PRO A 311 8.72 17.06 -6.83
N ALA A 312 7.54 16.47 -7.03
CA ALA A 312 7.20 15.20 -6.42
C ALA A 312 8.15 14.08 -6.93
N PRO A 313 8.55 13.13 -6.06
CA PRO A 313 9.39 12.00 -6.45
C PRO A 313 8.72 11.19 -7.54
N SER A 314 9.29 11.11 -8.74
CA SER A 314 8.67 10.47 -9.89
C SER A 314 9.66 9.63 -10.70
N TRP A 315 9.14 8.62 -11.39
CA TRP A 315 9.88 7.77 -12.32
C TRP A 315 8.94 7.21 -13.38
N CYS A 316 9.51 6.70 -14.47
CA CYS A 316 8.82 5.95 -15.52
C CYS A 316 9.61 4.67 -15.78
N PRO A 317 8.97 3.50 -15.94
CA PRO A 317 9.71 2.28 -16.27
C PRO A 317 10.53 2.44 -17.55
N GLY A 318 11.81 2.05 -17.51
CA GLY A 318 12.74 2.22 -18.64
C GLY A 318 12.35 1.44 -19.91
N GLN A 319 11.44 0.48 -19.79
CA GLN A 319 10.86 -0.29 -20.90
C GLN A 319 9.80 0.50 -21.69
N LEU A 320 9.34 1.63 -21.15
CA LEU A 320 8.33 2.49 -21.74
C LEU A 320 8.97 3.75 -22.31
N GLN A 321 8.35 4.31 -23.35
CA GLN A 321 8.68 5.66 -23.78
C GLN A 321 8.24 6.65 -22.69
N PRO A 322 9.07 7.63 -22.29
CA PRO A 322 8.71 8.62 -21.26
C PRO A 322 7.37 9.31 -21.52
N GLU A 323 7.06 9.58 -22.80
CA GLU A 323 5.79 10.19 -23.22
C GLU A 323 4.57 9.35 -22.86
N ALA A 324 4.69 8.02 -22.82
CA ALA A 324 3.59 7.16 -22.40
C ALA A 324 3.24 7.38 -20.93
N CYS A 325 4.23 7.61 -20.07
CA CYS A 325 4.03 7.89 -18.66
C CYS A 325 3.41 9.27 -18.38
N SER A 326 3.53 10.23 -19.31
CA SER A 326 2.97 11.58 -19.19
C SER A 326 1.62 11.76 -19.89
N THR A 327 1.23 10.86 -20.80
CA THR A 327 0.01 11.04 -21.62
C THR A 327 -1.02 9.93 -21.47
N VAL A 328 -0.59 8.68 -21.27
CA VAL A 328 -1.51 7.54 -21.20
C VAL A 328 -2.02 7.38 -19.77
N ASN A 329 -3.34 7.50 -19.63
CA ASN A 329 -4.03 7.32 -18.36
C ASN A 329 -5.43 6.73 -18.59
N PRO A 330 -5.94 5.88 -17.68
CA PRO A 330 -7.23 5.20 -17.84
C PRO A 330 -8.43 6.13 -17.66
N LEU A 331 -8.20 7.39 -17.32
CA LEU A 331 -9.23 8.39 -17.03
C LEU A 331 -9.54 9.30 -18.23
N GLY A 332 -8.77 9.18 -19.31
CA GLY A 332 -8.92 10.04 -20.49
C GLY A 332 -8.62 11.52 -20.20
N LEU A 333 -7.82 11.80 -19.16
CA LEU A 333 -7.39 13.15 -18.83
C LEU A 333 -6.39 13.62 -19.89
N ASP A 334 -6.45 14.91 -20.25
CA ASP A 334 -5.40 15.52 -21.05
C ASP A 334 -4.07 15.57 -20.26
N PRO A 335 -2.91 15.65 -20.94
CA PRO A 335 -1.61 15.58 -20.27
C PRO A 335 -1.40 16.63 -19.18
N SER A 336 -1.96 17.84 -19.34
CA SER A 336 -1.78 18.92 -18.36
C SER A 336 -2.56 18.64 -17.08
N THR A 337 -3.84 18.24 -17.21
CA THR A 337 -4.67 17.83 -16.07
C THR A 337 -4.09 16.59 -15.40
N TYR A 338 -3.60 15.62 -16.18
CA TYR A 338 -3.01 14.41 -15.63
C TYR A 338 -1.75 14.71 -14.81
N ALA A 339 -0.85 15.56 -15.31
CA ALA A 339 0.34 15.98 -14.57
C ALA A 339 0.00 16.74 -13.27
N GLU A 340 -1.09 17.52 -13.26
CA GLU A 340 -1.55 18.24 -12.06
C GLU A 340 -2.14 17.29 -11.01
N VAL A 341 -2.97 16.33 -11.42
CA VAL A 341 -3.70 15.45 -10.49
C VAL A 341 -2.84 14.27 -10.02
N TYR A 342 -1.97 13.74 -10.88
CA TYR A 342 -1.15 12.56 -10.63
C TYR A 342 0.32 12.92 -10.49
N GLN A 343 0.63 13.45 -9.32
CA GLN A 343 1.97 13.82 -8.92
C GLN A 343 2.60 12.68 -8.12
N GLY A 344 3.92 12.53 -8.19
CA GLY A 344 4.63 11.51 -7.43
C GLY A 344 4.45 10.08 -7.95
N SER A 345 5.35 9.19 -7.54
CA SER A 345 5.39 7.78 -7.87
C SER A 345 5.77 6.98 -6.62
N LEU A 346 5.45 5.70 -6.60
CA LEU A 346 5.92 4.80 -5.55
C LEU A 346 7.41 4.49 -5.74
N SER A 347 8.17 4.49 -4.67
CA SER A 347 9.58 4.13 -4.63
C SER A 347 9.79 2.71 -4.13
N THR A 348 10.98 2.16 -4.35
CA THR A 348 11.37 0.85 -3.84
C THR A 348 11.30 0.84 -2.31
N VAL A 349 10.60 -0.15 -1.74
CA VAL A 349 10.39 -0.24 -0.29
C VAL A 349 11.75 -0.31 0.44
N GLY A 350 11.89 0.45 1.52
CA GLY A 350 13.09 0.56 2.33
C GLY A 350 14.21 1.40 1.70
N GLY A 351 14.00 1.93 0.49
CA GLY A 351 15.01 2.73 -0.23
C GLY A 351 15.43 4.00 0.52
N ALA A 352 14.52 4.60 1.30
CA ALA A 352 14.82 5.78 2.12
C ALA A 352 15.77 5.46 3.29
N ARG A 353 15.84 4.20 3.74
CA ARG A 353 16.66 3.70 4.86
C ARG A 353 16.40 4.31 6.24
N THR A 354 15.62 5.39 6.34
CA THR A 354 15.32 6.06 7.62
C THR A 354 14.30 5.26 8.41
N THR A 355 14.71 4.77 9.58
CA THR A 355 13.86 3.95 10.44
C THR A 355 12.99 4.77 11.37
N SER A 356 11.82 4.23 11.70
CA SER A 356 11.04 4.65 12.87
C SER A 356 11.73 4.30 14.20
N PRO A 357 11.17 4.74 15.35
CA PRO A 357 11.65 4.34 16.67
C PRO A 357 11.65 2.83 16.92
N TRP A 358 10.89 2.05 16.14
CA TRP A 358 10.82 0.59 16.26
C TRP A 358 11.50 -0.17 15.11
N GLY A 359 12.11 0.54 14.14
CA GLY A 359 12.84 -0.10 13.05
C GLY A 359 11.99 -0.46 11.84
N THR A 360 10.73 0.01 11.79
CA THR A 360 9.95 0.00 10.56
C THR A 360 10.48 1.07 9.59
N LEU A 361 10.22 0.86 8.31
CA LEU A 361 10.58 1.76 7.22
C LEU A 361 9.32 2.24 6.52
N ASP A 362 9.48 3.34 5.78
CA ASP A 362 8.51 3.96 4.88
C ASP A 362 7.16 4.39 5.47
N GLN A 363 6.90 4.23 6.78
CA GLN A 363 5.68 4.78 7.39
C GLN A 363 5.54 6.30 7.20
N GLY A 364 6.65 7.02 6.99
CA GLY A 364 6.65 8.44 6.69
C GLY A 364 6.33 8.81 5.25
N GLY A 365 6.09 7.89 4.32
CA GLY A 365 5.96 8.24 2.92
C GLY A 365 5.64 7.06 2.01
N ASN A 366 5.79 7.25 0.71
CA ASN A 366 5.63 6.22 -0.32
C ASN A 366 4.14 5.91 -0.56
N ALA A 367 3.50 5.12 0.30
CA ALA A 367 2.10 4.75 0.21
C ALA A 367 1.31 5.09 1.48
N VAL A 368 0.03 5.43 1.32
CA VAL A 368 -0.90 5.47 2.45
C VAL A 368 -1.50 4.09 2.66
N GLU A 369 -1.55 3.66 3.91
CA GLU A 369 -1.83 2.28 4.27
C GLU A 369 -3.16 2.11 5.00
N TRP A 370 -3.90 1.07 4.62
CA TRP A 370 -5.13 0.66 5.32
C TRP A 370 -4.84 0.08 6.69
N THR A 371 -5.62 0.52 7.67
CA THR A 371 -5.74 -0.11 8.99
C THR A 371 -7.08 -0.85 9.10
N ASP A 372 -7.19 -1.79 10.03
CA ASP A 372 -8.47 -2.44 10.33
C ASP A 372 -9.35 -1.70 11.34
N THR A 373 -8.96 -0.49 11.76
CA THR A 373 -9.77 0.35 12.65
C THR A 373 -10.99 0.91 11.92
N ILE A 374 -12.18 0.51 12.34
CA ILE A 374 -13.45 1.11 11.92
C ILE A 374 -13.61 2.45 12.60
N THR A 375 -14.12 3.44 11.86
CA THR A 375 -14.39 4.79 12.36
C THR A 375 -15.78 5.26 11.94
N ALA A 376 -16.30 6.26 12.65
CA ALA A 376 -17.46 7.01 12.18
C ALA A 376 -17.17 7.69 10.82
N PRO A 377 -18.19 7.88 9.97
CA PRO A 377 -18.06 8.62 8.72
C PRO A 377 -17.67 10.09 8.98
N PRO A 378 -17.14 10.79 7.96
CA PRO A 378 -17.05 12.24 7.98
C PRO A 378 -18.41 12.88 8.22
N SER A 379 -18.43 14.04 8.86
CA SER A 379 -19.65 14.83 9.03
C SER A 379 -20.38 15.02 7.70
N GLY A 380 -21.67 14.72 7.67
CA GLY A 380 -22.51 14.81 6.48
C GLY A 380 -22.44 13.61 5.52
N ARG A 381 -21.70 12.54 5.85
CA ARG A 381 -21.69 11.29 5.05
C ARG A 381 -22.49 10.17 5.70
N SER A 382 -23.00 9.25 4.87
CA SER A 382 -23.83 8.13 5.30
C SER A 382 -23.10 7.18 6.26
N SER A 383 -23.79 6.83 7.35
CA SER A 383 -23.40 5.79 8.32
C SER A 383 -23.63 4.37 7.81
N LEU A 384 -24.25 4.19 6.64
CA LEU A 384 -24.55 2.87 6.07
C LEU A 384 -23.31 2.17 5.50
N ARG A 385 -22.23 2.92 5.22
CA ARG A 385 -20.95 2.38 4.77
C ARG A 385 -20.01 2.19 5.95
N VAL A 386 -19.17 1.16 5.87
CA VAL A 386 -18.10 0.96 6.85
C VAL A 386 -16.90 1.80 6.46
N TRP A 387 -16.53 2.73 7.33
CA TRP A 387 -15.38 3.61 7.16
C TRP A 387 -14.21 3.09 7.99
N ARG A 388 -13.01 3.15 7.41
CA ARG A 388 -11.78 2.74 8.08
C ARG A 388 -10.71 3.79 7.95
N ARG A 389 -9.73 3.67 8.83
CA ARG A 389 -8.62 4.62 8.99
C ARG A 389 -7.45 4.26 8.09
N LEU A 390 -6.78 5.30 7.64
CA LEU A 390 -5.62 5.27 6.75
C LEU A 390 -4.50 6.08 7.39
N HIS A 391 -3.27 5.58 7.26
CA HIS A 391 -2.08 6.22 7.81
C HIS A 391 -0.89 6.09 6.87
N GLY A 392 0.06 7.02 6.99
CA GLY A 392 1.26 7.04 6.15
C GLY A 392 1.39 8.37 5.42
N GLY A 393 2.63 8.76 5.13
CA GLY A 393 2.88 9.79 4.13
C GLY A 393 2.61 9.25 2.73
N ILE A 394 2.33 10.13 1.77
CA ILE A 394 2.09 9.73 0.38
C ILE A 394 3.06 10.48 -0.50
N SER A 395 3.64 9.80 -1.51
CA SER A 395 4.60 10.41 -2.42
C SER A 395 4.05 11.58 -3.25
N ASN A 396 2.73 11.74 -3.29
CA ASN A 396 2.03 12.83 -3.97
C ASN A 396 1.54 13.96 -3.04
N ALA A 397 1.80 13.87 -1.73
CA ALA A 397 1.19 14.74 -0.74
C ALA A 397 2.23 15.48 0.13
N PRO A 398 1.88 16.66 0.67
CA PRO A 398 2.77 17.47 1.49
C PRO A 398 3.07 16.86 2.86
N ALA A 399 4.09 17.41 3.52
CA ALA A 399 4.65 16.87 4.75
C ALA A 399 3.64 16.74 5.89
N PHE A 400 2.61 17.59 5.97
CA PHE A 400 1.59 17.46 7.01
C PHE A 400 0.87 16.10 7.02
N GLN A 401 0.80 15.40 5.88
CA GLN A 401 0.19 14.06 5.79
C GLN A 401 1.02 12.99 6.52
N MET A 402 2.26 13.31 6.88
CA MET A 402 3.14 12.43 7.65
C MET A 402 2.95 12.62 9.15
N TRP A 403 2.17 13.61 9.62
CA TRP A 403 1.95 13.84 11.04
C TRP A 403 1.12 12.72 11.68
N PRO A 404 1.30 12.41 12.98
CA PRO A 404 0.45 11.43 13.68
C PRO A 404 -1.04 11.84 13.68
N SER A 405 -1.31 13.14 13.53
CA SER A 405 -2.66 13.69 13.44
C SER A 405 -3.28 13.61 12.04
N ALA A 406 -2.53 13.24 11.01
CA ALA A 406 -3.03 13.01 9.65
C ALA A 406 -3.78 11.68 9.55
N VAL A 407 -4.91 11.60 10.24
CA VAL A 407 -5.80 10.43 10.25
C VAL A 407 -6.69 10.43 9.02
N GLY A 408 -6.19 9.82 7.95
CA GLY A 408 -6.98 9.54 6.76
C GLY A 408 -8.17 8.62 7.07
N LEU A 409 -9.21 8.70 6.25
CA LEU A 409 -10.35 7.81 6.33
C LEU A 409 -10.94 7.60 4.95
N GLN A 410 -11.39 6.38 4.68
CA GLN A 410 -12.09 6.01 3.45
C GLN A 410 -13.14 4.93 3.74
N PRO A 411 -14.22 4.86 2.94
CA PRO A 411 -15.07 3.69 2.95
C PRO A 411 -14.27 2.46 2.50
N GLN A 412 -14.42 1.34 3.19
CA GLN A 412 -13.64 0.12 2.94
C GLN A 412 -13.80 -0.47 1.53
N ASP A 413 -14.88 -0.08 0.83
CA ASP A 413 -15.33 -0.55 -0.48
C ASP A 413 -15.34 0.58 -1.52
N ASN A 414 -14.44 1.57 -1.39
CA ASN A 414 -14.42 2.73 -2.29
C ASN A 414 -13.93 2.36 -3.71
N VAL A 415 -14.86 1.90 -4.55
CA VAL A 415 -14.62 1.48 -5.94
C VAL A 415 -13.86 2.55 -6.72
N PHE A 416 -14.27 3.82 -6.66
CA PHE A 416 -13.60 4.91 -7.39
C PHE A 416 -12.11 4.96 -7.05
N TYR A 417 -11.75 5.02 -5.76
CA TYR A 417 -10.35 5.08 -5.35
C TYR A 417 -9.56 3.83 -5.75
N ASN A 418 -10.20 2.67 -5.82
CA ASN A 418 -9.53 1.44 -6.28
C ASN A 418 -9.10 1.53 -7.75
N HIS A 419 -9.81 2.29 -8.59
CA HIS A 419 -9.46 2.48 -10.00
C HIS A 419 -8.55 3.69 -10.23
N THR A 420 -8.58 4.67 -9.33
CA THR A 420 -7.99 5.99 -9.59
C THR A 420 -6.90 6.41 -8.62
N TYR A 421 -6.58 5.63 -7.58
CA TYR A 421 -5.63 6.08 -6.55
C TYR A 421 -4.49 5.07 -6.32
N PRO A 422 -3.38 5.17 -7.10
CA PRO A 422 -2.27 4.20 -7.13
C PRO A 422 -1.28 4.31 -5.95
N TRP A 423 -1.74 4.80 -4.79
CA TRP A 423 -0.93 4.95 -3.57
C TRP A 423 -1.56 4.30 -2.34
N LEU A 424 -2.60 3.47 -2.51
CA LEU A 424 -3.20 2.70 -1.43
C LEU A 424 -2.42 1.41 -1.19
N GLY A 425 -1.59 1.44 -0.16
CA GLY A 425 -0.84 0.30 0.33
C GLY A 425 -1.45 -0.39 1.54
N ILE A 426 -0.72 -1.40 2.02
CA ILE A 426 -0.94 -2.07 3.29
C ILE A 426 0.38 -2.53 3.86
N ARG A 427 0.43 -2.73 5.17
CA ARG A 427 1.45 -3.56 5.83
C ARG A 427 0.79 -4.58 6.74
N ILE A 428 1.53 -5.63 7.09
CA ILE A 428 1.01 -6.76 7.86
C ILE A 428 1.44 -6.66 9.32
N GLY A 429 0.49 -6.74 10.24
CA GLY A 429 0.74 -6.96 11.66
C GLY A 429 0.74 -8.45 12.02
N VAL A 430 1.39 -8.80 13.13
CA VAL A 430 1.31 -10.11 13.75
C VAL A 430 0.98 -9.93 15.23
N ILE A 431 -0.06 -10.60 15.69
CA ILE A 431 -0.48 -10.63 17.09
C ILE A 431 -0.39 -12.05 17.66
N GLY A 432 -0.07 -12.14 18.96
CA GLY A 432 0.19 -13.40 19.64
C GLY A 432 1.47 -14.11 19.14
N ASP A 433 1.64 -15.38 19.51
CA ASP A 433 2.81 -16.19 19.14
C ASP A 433 2.43 -17.22 18.07
N LEU A 434 2.81 -16.95 16.82
CA LEU A 434 2.62 -17.91 15.73
C LEU A 434 3.67 -19.02 15.80
N LYS A 435 3.21 -20.27 15.68
CA LYS A 435 4.06 -21.47 15.63
C LYS A 435 3.98 -22.11 14.24
N PRO A 436 5.10 -22.50 13.62
CA PRO A 436 5.06 -23.28 12.39
C PRO A 436 4.20 -24.54 12.55
N GLY A 437 3.44 -24.88 11.51
CA GLY A 437 2.66 -26.12 11.51
C GLY A 437 3.60 -27.33 11.46
N LYS A 438 3.24 -28.44 12.13
CA LYS A 438 3.94 -29.72 11.96
C LYS A 438 3.81 -30.16 10.49
N SER A 439 4.91 -30.63 9.92
CA SER A 439 5.08 -30.98 8.50
C SER A 439 4.06 -31.97 8.00
#